data_AF-A0A1Y4BT34-F1
#
_entry.id   AF-A0A1Y4BT34-F1
#
_cell.length_a   1.000
_cell.length_b   1.000
_cell.length_c   1.000
_cell.angle_alpha   90.00
_cell.angle_beta   90.00
_cell.angle_gamma   90.00
#
_symmetry.space_group_name_H-M   'P 1'
#
loop_
_entity.id
_entity.type
_entity.pdbx_description
1 polymer ?
#
loop_
_entity_poly.entity_id
_entity_poly.type
_entity_poly.pdbx_seq_one_letter_code
_entity_poly.pdbx_strand_id
1 'polypeptide(L)'
;MGAPWAGAACGGGALSSGGRARGVSALPAPCARDRAGGPGHRVRAGVSPRPPARRRPGLWRPAPPPGAPAPRMDVAPGIPTLGTQRATRRPPTPEGAGPRASARRWELFSVPARPDPVGGPVIRLVLTDLDSTLIWREDHVVSARALAAIRRAQRAGVRVVPCTGRHFRDLPWMFDGDAAACSTAVTSNGQLVYLDGELVERVPLPREALCGLAALLAGEPAAGLVVEIGEDKTIVARDLEFVRAHPETFWGVSASVPEVPAEPCYKANVRLAGSFARCEELAAELDRACPDLDFLLPMPGTPHIDVMPRGVGKDHGGDFLMERLGLVPEEVCCFGDADNDLALLRHYPNSVAVANAVPSVLATARWRIGPACEDSVARALEDIAEATTAGRMPSFMA
;
A
#
# COMPACT_ATOMS: atom_id res chain seq x y z
N MET A 1 -24.46 66.72 29.87
CA MET A 1 -24.05 65.46 29.22
C MET A 1 -25.32 64.83 28.67
N GLY A 2 -25.58 65.06 27.38
CA GLY A 2 -26.85 64.75 26.73
C GLY A 2 -26.92 63.29 26.30
N ALA A 3 -28.02 62.63 26.68
CA ALA A 3 -28.47 61.36 26.13
C ALA A 3 -29.20 61.63 24.80
N PRO A 4 -29.02 60.80 23.75
CA PRO A 4 -29.82 60.91 22.55
C PRO A 4 -31.06 60.04 22.62
N TRP A 5 -32.08 60.61 22.00
CA TRP A 5 -33.42 60.13 21.73
C TRP A 5 -33.52 58.77 21.06
N ALA A 6 -34.59 58.08 21.48
CA ALA A 6 -35.28 57.05 20.71
C ALA A 6 -36.47 57.68 19.96
N GLY A 7 -36.83 57.07 18.82
CA GLY A 7 -38.23 56.73 18.59
C GLY A 7 -38.96 57.35 17.38
N ALA A 8 -39.46 56.42 16.56
CA ALA A 8 -40.76 56.39 15.88
C ALA A 8 -40.69 56.57 14.35
N ALA A 9 -40.87 55.50 13.57
CA ALA A 9 -42.16 54.89 13.15
C ALA A 9 -42.51 55.42 11.73
N CYS A 10 -43.13 54.71 10.77
CA CYS A 10 -43.77 53.40 10.69
C CYS A 10 -44.11 53.14 9.20
N GLY A 11 -44.38 51.88 8.86
CA GLY A 11 -45.14 51.44 7.68
C GLY A 11 -44.26 50.96 6.52
N GLY A 12 -44.35 49.73 6.02
CA GLY A 12 -45.40 48.72 6.11
C GLY A 12 -45.47 48.05 4.73
N GLY A 13 -45.28 46.74 4.63
CA GLY A 13 -45.36 46.02 3.36
C GLY A 13 -44.69 44.66 3.44
N ALA A 14 -45.52 43.64 3.59
CA ALA A 14 -45.14 42.27 3.91
C ALA A 14 -44.91 41.40 2.65
N LEU A 15 -44.12 40.33 2.86
CA LEU A 15 -44.20 38.99 2.25
C LEU A 15 -43.89 38.85 0.74
N SER A 16 -42.82 38.11 0.38
CA SER A 16 -42.88 36.64 0.21
C SER A 16 -41.65 36.06 -0.52
N SER A 17 -41.12 34.97 0.05
CA SER A 17 -40.59 33.74 -0.58
C SER A 17 -39.40 33.74 -1.57
N GLY A 18 -38.40 32.90 -1.22
CA GLY A 18 -37.50 32.17 -2.14
C GLY A 18 -36.12 32.81 -2.28
N GLY A 19 -34.98 32.17 -2.05
CA GLY A 19 -34.69 30.74 -1.94
C GLY A 19 -33.39 30.44 -2.70
N ARG A 20 -32.32 30.16 -1.95
CA ARG A 20 -31.10 29.39 -2.29
C ARG A 20 -30.03 30.04 -3.18
N ALA A 21 -28.93 30.38 -2.50
CA ALA A 21 -27.58 30.46 -3.04
C ALA A 21 -27.13 29.08 -3.58
N ARG A 22 -26.51 29.09 -4.76
CA ARG A 22 -25.75 27.99 -5.36
C ARG A 22 -24.29 28.13 -4.98
N GLY A 23 -23.62 27.01 -4.73
CA GLY A 23 -22.16 26.96 -4.59
C GLY A 23 -21.68 25.64 -4.00
N VAL A 24 -22.06 24.50 -4.60
CA VAL A 24 -21.42 23.21 -4.30
C VAL A 24 -20.29 23.01 -5.30
N SER A 25 -19.07 22.88 -4.79
CA SER A 25 -17.86 22.55 -5.51
C SER A 25 -18.00 21.17 -6.18
N ALA A 26 -17.74 21.12 -7.49
CA ALA A 26 -17.78 19.89 -8.28
C ALA A 26 -16.55 19.02 -7.99
N LEU A 27 -16.78 17.74 -7.72
CA LEU A 27 -15.76 16.67 -7.76
C LEU A 27 -15.26 16.46 -9.21
N PRO A 28 -14.03 15.99 -9.41
CA PRO A 28 -13.49 15.77 -10.76
C PRO A 28 -14.29 14.68 -11.50
N ALA A 29 -14.45 14.89 -12.81
CA ALA A 29 -15.21 14.01 -13.68
C ALA A 29 -14.56 12.61 -13.79
N PRO A 30 -15.36 11.53 -13.90
CA PRO A 30 -14.82 10.20 -14.14
C PRO A 30 -14.15 10.15 -15.52
N CYS A 31 -12.94 9.58 -15.58
CA CYS A 31 -12.21 9.33 -16.82
C CYS A 31 -12.90 8.19 -17.59
N ALA A 32 -13.91 8.52 -18.38
CA ALA A 32 -14.60 7.58 -19.24
C ALA A 32 -13.69 7.21 -20.42
N ARG A 33 -13.39 5.91 -20.59
CA ARG A 33 -12.79 5.41 -21.84
C ARG A 33 -13.85 5.45 -22.94
N ASP A 34 -13.86 6.52 -23.73
CA ASP A 34 -14.66 6.60 -24.95
C ASP A 34 -14.17 5.57 -25.96
N ARG A 35 -14.95 4.51 -26.16
CA ARG A 35 -14.88 3.68 -27.38
C ARG A 35 -15.57 4.45 -28.51
N ALA A 36 -14.83 5.36 -29.14
CA ALA A 36 -15.31 6.11 -30.29
C ALA A 36 -15.55 5.17 -31.50
N GLY A 37 -16.83 5.04 -31.89
CA GLY A 37 -17.23 4.60 -33.22
C GLY A 37 -17.28 5.81 -34.17
N GLY A 38 -16.69 5.67 -35.35
CA GLY A 38 -16.72 6.65 -36.44
C GLY A 38 -16.75 5.97 -37.82
N PRO A 39 -17.20 6.65 -38.89
CA PRO A 39 -18.11 6.05 -39.86
C PRO A 39 -17.49 5.55 -41.18
N GLY A 40 -18.09 4.48 -41.69
CA GLY A 40 -18.43 4.24 -43.10
C GLY A 40 -17.41 4.47 -44.21
N HIS A 41 -16.84 3.39 -44.74
CA HIS A 41 -16.57 3.24 -46.18
C HIS A 41 -16.90 1.81 -46.64
N ARG A 42 -17.77 1.70 -47.66
CA ARG A 42 -18.12 0.44 -48.34
C ARG A 42 -17.00 0.02 -49.30
N VAL A 43 -16.47 -1.20 -49.17
CA VAL A 43 -15.92 -1.97 -50.32
C VAL A 43 -16.11 -3.49 -50.11
N ARG A 44 -16.83 -4.08 -51.08
CA ARG A 44 -16.88 -5.44 -51.65
C ARG A 44 -16.70 -6.71 -50.80
N ALA A 45 -17.63 -7.62 -51.04
CA ALA A 45 -17.69 -9.01 -50.58
C ALA A 45 -16.50 -9.86 -51.08
N GLY A 46 -15.96 -10.67 -50.17
CA GLY A 46 -14.99 -11.72 -50.47
C GLY A 46 -14.58 -12.49 -49.22
N VAL A 47 -15.06 -13.74 -49.13
CA VAL A 47 -14.53 -14.87 -48.33
C VAL A 47 -14.46 -14.68 -46.81
N SER A 48 -15.34 -15.40 -46.11
CA SER A 48 -15.46 -15.47 -44.65
C SER A 48 -14.35 -16.34 -44.02
N PRO A 49 -13.57 -15.85 -43.05
CA PRO A 49 -12.87 -16.69 -42.08
C PRO A 49 -13.68 -16.75 -40.77
N ARG A 50 -13.86 -17.97 -40.26
CA ARG A 50 -14.55 -18.29 -38.99
C ARG A 50 -14.03 -17.44 -37.81
N PRO A 51 -14.90 -16.98 -36.89
CA PRO A 51 -14.45 -16.32 -35.67
C PRO A 51 -13.77 -17.32 -34.71
N PRO A 52 -12.76 -16.91 -33.92
CA PRO A 52 -12.15 -17.77 -32.92
C PRO A 52 -13.17 -18.08 -31.80
N ALA A 53 -13.18 -19.34 -31.37
CA ALA A 53 -14.07 -19.84 -30.35
C ALA A 53 -13.91 -19.08 -29.02
N ARG A 54 -15.01 -18.53 -28.51
CA ARG A 54 -15.11 -18.02 -27.14
C ARG A 54 -14.85 -19.18 -26.17
N ARG A 55 -13.73 -19.14 -25.44
CA ARG A 55 -13.50 -20.04 -24.30
C ARG A 55 -14.54 -19.72 -23.23
N ARG A 56 -15.32 -20.73 -22.83
CA ARG A 56 -16.20 -20.67 -21.66
C ARG A 56 -15.34 -20.53 -20.40
N PRO A 57 -15.74 -19.73 -19.40
CA PRO A 57 -15.11 -19.76 -18.10
C PRO A 57 -15.29 -21.15 -17.48
N GLY A 58 -14.18 -21.74 -17.03
CA GLY A 58 -14.18 -23.04 -16.38
C GLY A 58 -15.00 -22.99 -15.10
N LEU A 59 -15.95 -23.93 -14.98
CA LEU A 59 -16.67 -24.20 -13.74
C LEU A 59 -15.67 -24.59 -12.66
N TRP A 60 -15.59 -23.76 -11.62
CA TRP A 60 -14.93 -24.05 -10.35
C TRP A 60 -15.60 -25.29 -9.74
N ARG A 61 -14.84 -26.36 -9.49
CA ARG A 61 -15.33 -27.52 -8.73
C ARG A 61 -15.10 -27.25 -7.23
N PRO A 62 -16.11 -27.40 -6.37
CA PRO A 62 -15.93 -27.22 -4.94
C PRO A 62 -15.01 -28.31 -4.36
N ALA A 63 -14.20 -27.93 -3.38
CA ALA A 63 -13.38 -28.83 -2.59
C ALA A 63 -14.26 -29.87 -1.84
N PRO A 64 -13.78 -31.11 -1.64
CA PRO A 64 -14.53 -32.12 -0.89
C PRO A 64 -14.62 -31.73 0.61
N PRO A 65 -15.72 -32.10 1.31
CA PRO A 65 -15.89 -31.82 2.72
C PRO A 65 -14.86 -32.57 3.59
N PRO A 66 -14.49 -32.03 4.77
CA PRO A 66 -13.51 -32.65 5.65
C PRO A 66 -14.06 -33.96 6.24
N GLY A 67 -13.37 -35.09 6.02
CA GLY A 67 -13.74 -36.38 6.62
C GLY A 67 -13.49 -37.65 5.80
N ALA A 68 -12.88 -37.60 4.62
CA ALA A 68 -12.51 -38.81 3.88
C ALA A 68 -11.07 -39.28 4.21
N PRO A 69 -10.84 -40.57 4.48
CA PRO A 69 -9.51 -41.08 4.84
C PRO A 69 -8.56 -41.07 3.64
N ALA A 70 -7.31 -40.64 3.88
CA ALA A 70 -6.26 -40.65 2.87
C ALA A 70 -5.87 -42.10 2.47
N PRO A 71 -5.57 -42.37 1.18
CA PRO A 71 -5.07 -43.67 0.77
C PRO A 71 -3.65 -43.91 1.30
N ARG A 72 -3.43 -45.11 1.83
CA ARG A 72 -2.16 -45.58 2.39
C ARG A 72 -1.09 -45.64 1.29
N MET A 73 0.06 -45.04 1.55
CA MET A 73 1.31 -45.32 0.81
C MET A 73 2.26 -46.10 1.71
N ASP A 74 2.70 -47.25 1.19
CA ASP A 74 3.65 -48.15 1.82
C ASP A 74 5.05 -47.50 1.90
N VAL A 75 5.66 -47.56 3.08
CA VAL A 75 7.06 -47.15 3.32
C VAL A 75 7.87 -48.39 3.62
N ALA A 76 8.91 -48.64 2.82
CA ALA A 76 9.94 -49.65 3.09
C ALA A 76 11.06 -49.10 4.01
N PRO A 77 11.76 -49.96 4.80
CA PRO A 77 12.47 -49.55 6.01
C PRO A 77 13.99 -49.35 5.86
N GLY A 78 14.59 -48.49 6.72
CA GLY A 78 16.05 -48.33 6.82
C GLY A 78 16.55 -47.32 7.88
N ILE A 79 16.57 -47.73 9.17
CA ILE A 79 17.62 -47.64 10.24
C ILE A 79 18.54 -46.37 10.34
N PRO A 80 19.01 -45.88 11.53
CA PRO A 80 18.56 -46.02 12.93
C PRO A 80 18.40 -44.67 13.69
N THR A 81 17.67 -44.74 14.81
CA THR A 81 17.50 -43.72 15.85
C THR A 81 18.75 -43.55 16.74
N LEU A 82 19.13 -42.30 17.00
CA LEU A 82 20.12 -41.93 18.03
C LEU A 82 19.41 -41.24 19.21
N GLY A 83 19.35 -41.98 20.31
CA GLY A 83 19.64 -41.57 21.69
C GLY A 83 19.16 -40.22 22.20
N THR A 84 18.11 -40.29 23.02
CA THR A 84 17.76 -39.31 24.05
C THR A 84 18.88 -39.14 25.09
N GLN A 85 19.32 -37.90 25.34
CA GLN A 85 19.88 -37.52 26.65
C GLN A 85 19.31 -36.17 27.09
N ARG A 86 18.49 -36.23 28.15
CA ARG A 86 18.05 -35.10 28.96
C ARG A 86 19.25 -34.60 29.77
N ALA A 87 19.65 -33.34 29.56
CA ALA A 87 20.53 -32.63 30.48
C ALA A 87 19.79 -31.42 31.04
N THR A 88 19.40 -31.53 32.31
CA THR A 88 18.88 -30.44 33.13
C THR A 88 19.99 -29.44 33.42
N ARG A 89 19.87 -28.19 32.94
CA ARG A 89 20.62 -27.05 33.46
C ARG A 89 19.70 -25.86 33.64
N ARG A 90 19.57 -25.43 34.90
CA ARG A 90 18.95 -24.16 35.32
C ARG A 90 19.70 -22.99 34.68
N PRO A 91 19.02 -21.94 34.20
CA PRO A 91 19.67 -20.68 33.88
C PRO A 91 19.91 -19.85 35.16
N PRO A 92 21.00 -19.06 35.23
CA PRO A 92 21.17 -18.08 36.29
C PRO A 92 20.36 -16.81 35.99
N THR A 93 19.75 -16.25 37.03
CA THR A 93 19.18 -14.90 37.05
C THR A 93 20.29 -13.83 37.05
N PRO A 94 20.10 -12.71 36.33
CA PRO A 94 20.73 -11.45 36.69
C PRO A 94 19.67 -10.43 37.11
N GLU A 95 19.79 -9.96 38.36
CA GLU A 95 19.17 -8.73 38.85
C GLU A 95 19.80 -7.50 38.16
N GLY A 96 18.98 -6.48 37.91
CA GLY A 96 19.39 -5.07 37.94
C GLY A 96 20.01 -4.46 36.68
N ALA A 97 19.18 -3.92 35.79
CA ALA A 97 19.52 -2.72 35.00
C ALA A 97 18.25 -2.06 34.44
N GLY A 98 17.89 -0.87 34.95
CA GLY A 98 16.90 0.03 34.36
C GLY A 98 17.39 0.66 33.03
N PRO A 99 16.54 1.44 32.36
CA PRO A 99 16.41 1.45 30.91
C PRO A 99 17.52 2.25 30.24
N ARG A 100 18.20 1.63 29.26
CA ARG A 100 19.00 2.35 28.27
C ARG A 100 18.32 2.23 26.92
N ALA A 101 17.76 3.33 26.45
CA ALA A 101 17.40 3.53 25.06
C ALA A 101 18.63 3.21 24.20
N SER A 102 18.56 2.09 23.48
CA SER A 102 19.62 1.71 22.54
C SER A 102 19.29 2.33 21.18
N ALA A 103 19.88 3.50 20.93
CA ALA A 103 20.13 3.92 19.57
C ALA A 103 21.03 2.84 18.94
N ARG A 104 20.43 1.94 18.14
CA ARG A 104 21.19 0.95 17.37
C ARG A 104 21.86 1.67 16.21
N ARG A 105 23.04 2.22 16.48
CA ARG A 105 24.03 2.58 15.47
C ARG A 105 24.46 1.27 14.80
N TRP A 106 23.99 1.04 13.59
CA TRP A 106 24.41 -0.06 12.74
C TRP A 106 25.93 0.06 12.57
N GLU A 107 26.66 -1.01 12.90
CA GLU A 107 28.05 -1.14 12.49
C GLU A 107 28.05 -1.10 10.96
N LEU A 108 28.54 0.01 10.42
CA LEU A 108 28.76 0.21 9.00
C LEU A 108 29.65 -0.94 8.52
N PHE A 109 29.06 -1.97 7.91
CA PHE A 109 29.80 -2.83 7.00
C PHE A 109 30.47 -1.89 6.01
N SER A 110 31.80 -1.93 5.96
CA SER A 110 32.56 -1.07 5.06
C SER A 110 32.13 -1.39 3.63
N VAL A 111 31.21 -0.58 3.12
CA VAL A 111 30.83 -0.59 1.71
C VAL A 111 32.09 -0.18 0.96
N PRO A 112 32.67 -1.03 0.10
CA PRO A 112 33.84 -0.63 -0.67
C PRO A 112 33.51 0.65 -1.43
N ALA A 113 34.40 1.64 -1.36
CA ALA A 113 34.23 2.91 -2.05
C ALA A 113 33.96 2.65 -3.54
N ARG A 114 32.79 3.10 -4.00
CA ARG A 114 32.35 2.91 -5.38
C ARG A 114 33.27 3.75 -6.29
N PRO A 115 33.79 3.20 -7.40
CA PRO A 115 34.41 4.04 -8.42
C PRO A 115 33.36 5.02 -8.93
N ASP A 116 33.75 6.29 -9.12
CA ASP A 116 32.87 7.33 -9.64
C ASP A 116 32.15 6.79 -10.89
N PRO A 117 30.81 6.87 -10.98
CA PRO A 117 30.12 6.48 -12.18
C PRO A 117 30.68 7.30 -13.34
N VAL A 118 31.19 6.60 -14.36
CA VAL A 118 31.60 7.23 -15.61
C VAL A 118 30.32 7.64 -16.33
N GLY A 119 29.79 8.83 -16.00
CA GLY A 119 28.53 9.36 -16.51
C GLY A 119 27.75 10.15 -15.45
N GLY A 120 26.85 11.04 -15.87
CA GLY A 120 25.95 11.76 -14.95
C GLY A 120 25.03 10.79 -14.18
N PRO A 121 24.31 11.28 -13.14
CA PRO A 121 23.42 10.42 -12.36
C PRO A 121 22.34 9.81 -13.27
N VAL A 122 22.10 8.50 -13.12
CA VAL A 122 21.01 7.75 -13.76
C VAL A 122 20.15 7.10 -12.68
N ILE A 123 18.87 6.88 -12.97
CA ILE A 123 17.99 6.15 -12.08
C ILE A 123 18.35 4.66 -12.09
N ARG A 124 18.58 4.06 -10.92
CA ARG A 124 18.91 2.64 -10.75
C ARG A 124 17.90 1.89 -9.88
N LEU A 125 17.12 2.61 -9.09
CA LEU A 125 16.03 2.07 -8.27
C LEU A 125 14.76 2.87 -8.52
N VAL A 126 13.66 2.17 -8.79
CA VAL A 126 12.32 2.75 -8.85
C VAL A 126 11.48 2.15 -7.73
N LEU A 127 10.95 3.01 -6.85
CA LEU A 127 9.99 2.67 -5.81
C LEU A 127 8.62 3.16 -6.27
N THR A 128 7.72 2.26 -6.68
CA THR A 128 6.40 2.66 -7.18
C THR A 128 5.31 2.18 -6.26
N ASP A 129 4.44 3.07 -5.83
CA ASP A 129 3.14 2.66 -5.31
C ASP A 129 2.34 1.89 -6.39
N LEU A 130 1.35 1.11 -5.93
CA LEU A 130 0.53 0.26 -6.77
C LEU A 130 -0.84 0.87 -7.06
N ASP A 131 -1.74 0.87 -6.07
CA ASP A 131 -3.14 1.23 -6.25
C ASP A 131 -3.29 2.72 -6.59
N SER A 132 -3.99 3.04 -7.68
CA SER A 132 -4.11 4.42 -8.19
C SER A 132 -2.80 5.06 -8.67
N THR A 133 -1.66 4.35 -8.66
CA THR A 133 -0.36 4.81 -9.15
C THR A 133 0.11 4.01 -10.38
N LEU A 134 0.62 2.80 -10.17
CA LEU A 134 1.01 1.88 -11.24
C LEU A 134 -0.21 1.15 -11.83
N ILE A 135 -1.21 0.88 -10.99
CA ILE A 135 -2.43 0.16 -11.29
C ILE A 135 -3.59 1.13 -11.15
N TRP A 136 -4.41 1.26 -12.20
CA TRP A 136 -5.66 2.00 -12.05
C TRP A 136 -6.58 1.24 -11.08
N ARG A 137 -7.16 1.93 -10.10
CA ARG A 137 -7.81 1.32 -8.92
C ARG A 137 -8.80 0.22 -9.28
N GLU A 138 -9.58 0.40 -10.35
CA GLU A 138 -10.61 -0.52 -10.81
C GLU A 138 -10.08 -1.76 -11.54
N ASP A 139 -8.84 -1.72 -12.03
CA ASP A 139 -8.23 -2.82 -12.79
C ASP A 139 -7.63 -3.89 -11.86
N HIS A 140 -7.19 -3.51 -10.66
CA HIS A 140 -6.56 -4.36 -9.61
C HIS A 140 -5.29 -5.14 -10.02
N VAL A 141 -4.96 -5.18 -11.30
CA VAL A 141 -3.83 -5.89 -11.90
C VAL A 141 -3.06 -4.91 -12.78
N VAL A 142 -1.73 -5.01 -12.81
CA VAL A 142 -0.89 -4.21 -13.71
C VAL A 142 -1.29 -4.44 -15.16
N SER A 143 -1.29 -3.37 -15.96
CA SER A 143 -1.55 -3.49 -17.39
C SER A 143 -0.43 -4.26 -18.08
N ALA A 144 -0.74 -4.87 -19.24
CA ALA A 144 0.28 -5.53 -20.06
C ALA A 144 1.42 -4.56 -20.46
N ARG A 145 1.11 -3.27 -20.62
CA ARG A 145 2.10 -2.23 -20.87
C ARG A 145 2.99 -2.00 -19.65
N ALA A 146 2.40 -1.83 -18.48
CA ALA A 146 3.14 -1.65 -17.23
C ALA A 146 4.10 -2.82 -16.97
N LEU A 147 3.62 -4.06 -17.12
CA LEU A 147 4.45 -5.25 -16.97
C LEU A 147 5.62 -5.27 -17.98
N ALA A 148 5.35 -4.97 -19.26
CA ALA A 148 6.40 -4.88 -20.27
C ALA A 148 7.43 -3.77 -19.98
N ALA A 149 6.97 -2.62 -19.46
CA ALA A 149 7.81 -1.50 -19.06
C ALA A 149 8.72 -1.85 -17.87
N ILE A 150 8.18 -2.52 -16.85
CA ILE A 150 8.96 -3.07 -15.73
C ILE A 150 10.06 -3.99 -16.25
N ARG A 151 9.72 -4.95 -17.12
CA ARG A 151 10.71 -5.87 -17.71
C ARG A 151 11.76 -5.17 -18.56
N ARG A 152 11.39 -4.08 -19.25
CA ARG A 152 12.33 -3.26 -20.01
C ARG A 152 13.30 -2.52 -19.08
N ALA A 153 12.81 -1.88 -18.03
CA ALA A 153 13.63 -1.19 -17.04
C ALA A 153 14.58 -2.17 -16.32
N GLN A 154 14.08 -3.35 -15.92
CA GLN A 154 14.91 -4.40 -15.31
C GLN A 154 16.05 -4.86 -16.23
N ARG A 155 15.79 -5.04 -17.53
CA ARG A 155 16.84 -5.38 -18.51
C ARG A 155 17.86 -4.26 -18.73
N ALA A 156 17.48 -3.00 -18.51
CA ALA A 156 18.37 -1.85 -18.55
C ALA A 156 19.20 -1.68 -17.27
N GLY A 157 19.04 -2.56 -16.28
CA GLY A 157 19.76 -2.50 -14.99
C GLY A 157 19.06 -1.68 -13.91
N VAL A 158 17.79 -1.32 -14.11
CA VAL A 158 16.97 -0.59 -13.13
C VAL A 158 16.13 -1.56 -12.32
N ARG A 159 16.25 -1.50 -10.99
CA ARG A 159 15.43 -2.30 -10.08
C ARG A 159 14.08 -1.60 -9.88
N VAL A 160 13.01 -2.15 -10.45
CA VAL A 160 11.64 -1.64 -10.23
C VAL A 160 11.01 -2.43 -9.10
N VAL A 161 10.57 -1.73 -8.07
CA VAL A 161 10.16 -2.29 -6.78
C VAL A 161 8.78 -1.75 -6.42
N PRO A 162 7.77 -2.63 -6.29
CA PRO A 162 6.50 -2.27 -5.68
C PRO A 162 6.71 -1.78 -4.25
N CYS A 163 6.16 -0.63 -3.90
CA CYS A 163 6.25 -0.01 -2.59
C CYS A 163 4.84 0.30 -2.06
N THR A 164 4.26 -0.62 -1.29
CA THR A 164 2.81 -0.68 -1.05
C THR A 164 2.42 -1.01 0.39
N GLY A 165 1.20 -0.63 0.78
CA GLY A 165 0.53 -1.10 2.02
C GLY A 165 0.04 -2.54 1.95
N ARG A 166 0.04 -3.16 0.76
CA ARG A 166 -0.36 -4.56 0.57
C ARG A 166 0.65 -5.55 1.13
N HIS A 167 0.18 -6.76 1.41
CA HIS A 167 1.05 -7.84 1.89
C HIS A 167 1.78 -8.47 0.70
N PHE A 168 3.01 -8.98 0.87
CA PHE A 168 3.79 -9.58 -0.22
C PHE A 168 3.06 -10.69 -1.00
N ARG A 169 2.27 -11.50 -0.29
CA ARG A 169 1.39 -12.54 -0.86
C ARG A 169 0.44 -12.02 -1.95
N ASP A 170 0.09 -10.74 -1.92
CA ASP A 170 -0.85 -10.15 -2.87
C ASP A 170 -0.19 -9.84 -4.22
N LEU A 171 1.13 -9.65 -4.24
CA LEU A 171 1.82 -9.17 -5.43
C LEU A 171 1.72 -10.12 -6.63
N PRO A 172 1.90 -11.45 -6.50
CA PRO A 172 1.89 -12.33 -7.67
C PRO A 172 0.63 -12.21 -8.53
N TRP A 173 -0.58 -12.14 -7.94
CA TRP A 173 -1.81 -12.02 -8.73
C TRP A 173 -1.99 -10.61 -9.32
N MET A 174 -1.52 -9.57 -8.63
CA MET A 174 -1.54 -8.19 -9.14
C MET A 174 -0.58 -7.99 -10.31
N PHE A 175 0.42 -8.85 -10.45
CA PHE A 175 1.40 -8.86 -11.54
C PHE A 175 1.10 -9.94 -12.61
N ASP A 176 -0.18 -10.32 -12.77
CA ASP A 176 -0.65 -11.33 -13.74
C ASP A 176 0.09 -12.68 -13.60
N GLY A 177 0.41 -13.06 -12.36
CA GLY A 177 1.16 -14.27 -12.03
C GLY A 177 2.69 -14.15 -12.19
N ASP A 178 3.20 -13.01 -12.66
CA ASP A 178 4.62 -12.80 -12.89
C ASP A 178 5.37 -12.41 -11.60
N ALA A 179 5.56 -13.39 -10.71
CA ALA A 179 6.24 -13.19 -9.42
C ALA A 179 7.68 -12.63 -9.55
N ALA A 180 8.34 -12.84 -10.68
CA ALA A 180 9.68 -12.30 -10.92
C ALA A 180 9.67 -10.80 -11.25
N ALA A 181 8.52 -10.21 -11.58
CA ALA A 181 8.39 -8.76 -11.76
C ALA A 181 8.30 -8.03 -10.41
N CYS A 182 7.91 -8.73 -9.35
CA CYS A 182 7.68 -8.20 -8.01
C CYS A 182 8.46 -8.95 -6.91
N SER A 183 9.55 -9.66 -7.27
CA SER A 183 10.34 -10.46 -6.32
C SER A 183 11.14 -9.61 -5.33
N THR A 184 11.53 -8.39 -5.74
CA THR A 184 11.98 -7.34 -4.82
C THR A 184 10.82 -6.40 -4.57
N ALA A 185 10.45 -6.20 -3.31
CA ALA A 185 9.27 -5.42 -2.93
C ALA A 185 9.41 -4.79 -1.55
N VAL A 186 8.82 -3.61 -1.36
CA VAL A 186 8.55 -2.99 -0.06
C VAL A 186 7.06 -3.11 0.20
N THR A 187 6.69 -3.81 1.26
CA THR A 187 5.31 -4.22 1.54
C THR A 187 4.90 -3.85 2.96
N SER A 188 3.60 -3.89 3.24
CA SER A 188 3.02 -3.45 4.52
C SER A 188 3.48 -2.05 4.95
N ASN A 189 3.54 -1.10 4.00
CA ASN A 189 4.02 0.27 4.19
C ASN A 189 5.46 0.35 4.74
N GLY A 190 6.36 -0.50 4.26
CA GLY A 190 7.77 -0.45 4.66
C GLY A 190 8.16 -1.41 5.78
N GLN A 191 7.20 -2.03 6.45
CA GLN A 191 7.46 -2.98 7.52
C GLN A 191 8.10 -4.29 7.04
N LEU A 192 7.90 -4.68 5.78
CA LEU A 192 8.44 -5.91 5.22
C LEU A 192 9.16 -5.61 3.90
N VAL A 193 10.44 -5.95 3.82
CA VAL A 193 11.24 -5.77 2.59
C VAL A 193 11.69 -7.12 2.06
N TYR A 194 11.40 -7.36 0.79
CA TYR A 194 11.84 -8.54 0.05
C TYR A 194 12.88 -8.13 -0.97
N LEU A 195 13.96 -8.91 -1.09
CA LEU A 195 15.00 -8.74 -2.07
C LEU A 195 15.18 -10.05 -2.83
N ASP A 196 14.90 -10.01 -4.13
CA ASP A 196 15.03 -11.17 -5.03
C ASP A 196 14.29 -12.43 -4.51
N GLY A 197 13.14 -12.23 -3.84
CA GLY A 197 12.27 -13.28 -3.29
C GLY A 197 12.52 -13.61 -1.82
N GLU A 198 13.60 -13.10 -1.22
CA GLU A 198 13.94 -13.34 0.18
C GLU A 198 13.47 -12.20 1.08
N LEU A 199 12.84 -12.52 2.23
CA LEU A 199 12.47 -11.53 3.23
C LEU A 199 13.71 -11.09 4.01
N VAL A 200 14.17 -9.86 3.74
CA VAL A 200 15.45 -9.31 4.25
C VAL A 200 15.30 -8.27 5.35
N GLU A 201 14.12 -7.65 5.51
CA GLU A 201 13.82 -6.73 6.61
C GLU A 201 12.42 -6.98 7.16
N ARG A 202 12.26 -6.84 8.47
CA ARG A 202 10.96 -6.96 9.14
C ARG A 202 10.87 -6.05 10.35
N VAL A 203 9.86 -5.19 10.38
CA VAL A 203 9.58 -4.30 11.50
C VAL A 203 8.20 -4.61 12.06
N PRO A 204 8.10 -5.30 13.21
CA PRO A 204 6.81 -5.65 13.77
C PRO A 204 6.15 -4.45 14.46
N LEU A 205 4.82 -4.44 14.46
CA LEU A 205 4.02 -3.57 15.30
C LEU A 205 4.27 -3.89 16.80
N PRO A 206 4.50 -2.87 17.65
CA PRO A 206 4.62 -3.10 19.09
C PRO A 206 3.33 -3.68 19.65
N ARG A 207 3.38 -4.91 20.16
CA ARG A 207 2.19 -5.60 20.69
C ARG A 207 1.49 -4.80 21.78
N GLU A 208 2.26 -4.19 22.69
CA GLU A 208 1.72 -3.36 23.77
C GLU A 208 0.92 -2.16 23.21
N ALA A 209 1.44 -1.50 22.18
CA ALA A 209 0.73 -0.41 21.51
C ALA A 209 -0.54 -0.90 20.80
N LEU A 210 -0.52 -2.07 20.16
CA LEU A 210 -1.73 -2.68 19.59
C LEU A 210 -2.77 -3.04 20.66
N CYS A 211 -2.35 -3.50 21.83
CA CYS A 211 -3.25 -3.75 22.97
C CYS A 211 -3.90 -2.45 23.45
N GLY A 212 -3.12 -1.37 23.57
CA GLY A 212 -3.62 -0.03 23.90
C GLY A 212 -4.62 0.47 22.86
N LEU A 213 -4.30 0.32 21.57
CA LEU A 213 -5.20 0.66 20.46
C LEU A 213 -6.50 -0.14 20.51
N ALA A 214 -6.44 -1.46 20.74
CA ALA A 214 -7.64 -2.29 20.88
C ALA A 214 -8.53 -1.83 22.04
N ALA A 215 -7.92 -1.45 23.18
CA ALA A 215 -8.66 -0.91 24.33
C ALA A 215 -9.33 0.44 24.03
N LEU A 216 -8.66 1.34 23.30
CA LEU A 216 -9.26 2.60 22.86
C LEU A 216 -10.45 2.36 21.92
N LEU A 217 -10.32 1.43 20.98
CA LEU A 217 -11.38 1.11 20.01
C LEU A 217 -12.58 0.38 20.62
N ALA A 218 -12.47 -0.14 21.85
CA ALA A 218 -13.63 -0.64 22.60
C ALA A 218 -14.64 0.49 22.89
N GLY A 219 -14.17 1.74 22.96
CA GLY A 219 -15.00 2.93 23.10
C GLY A 219 -15.68 3.40 21.81
N GLU A 220 -15.29 2.87 20.63
CA GLU A 220 -15.85 3.26 19.33
C GLU A 220 -16.69 2.15 18.70
N PRO A 221 -18.03 2.14 18.87
CA PRO A 221 -18.90 1.02 18.49
C PRO A 221 -18.79 0.59 17.03
N ALA A 222 -18.47 1.52 16.13
CA ALA A 222 -18.39 1.30 14.69
C ALA A 222 -16.98 0.93 14.19
N ALA A 223 -15.95 0.96 15.04
CA ALA A 223 -14.56 0.75 14.65
C ALA A 223 -14.01 -0.59 15.15
N GLY A 224 -13.19 -1.26 14.33
CA GLY A 224 -12.51 -2.50 14.71
C GLY A 224 -11.04 -2.50 14.31
N LEU A 225 -10.21 -3.04 15.19
CA LEU A 225 -8.82 -3.37 14.88
C LEU A 225 -8.77 -4.69 14.12
N VAL A 226 -8.24 -4.66 12.91
CA VAL A 226 -8.00 -5.84 12.07
C VAL A 226 -6.50 -6.05 11.94
N VAL A 227 -6.01 -7.23 12.29
CA VAL A 227 -4.61 -7.64 12.12
C VAL A 227 -4.51 -8.76 11.09
N GLU A 228 -3.42 -8.82 10.34
CA GLU A 228 -3.12 -9.97 9.48
C GLU A 228 -2.21 -10.96 10.22
N ILE A 229 -2.68 -12.21 10.36
CA ILE A 229 -1.98 -13.32 11.03
C ILE A 229 -2.00 -14.52 10.10
N GLY A 230 -0.83 -15.09 9.78
CA GLY A 230 -0.79 -16.22 8.86
C GLY A 230 -1.36 -15.80 7.51
N GLU A 231 -2.49 -16.37 7.07
CA GLU A 231 -3.23 -15.92 5.87
C GLU A 231 -4.55 -15.21 6.16
N ASP A 232 -4.90 -15.09 7.44
CA ASP A 232 -6.19 -14.59 7.88
C ASP A 232 -6.14 -13.12 8.26
N LYS A 233 -7.20 -12.40 7.86
CA LYS A 233 -7.54 -11.11 8.45
C LYS A 233 -8.40 -11.37 9.67
N THR A 234 -7.88 -10.97 10.81
CA THR A 234 -8.45 -11.29 12.12
C THR A 234 -8.87 -10.01 12.82
N ILE A 235 -10.13 -9.92 13.23
CA ILE A 235 -10.59 -8.80 14.07
C ILE A 235 -10.25 -9.07 15.54
N VAL A 236 -9.81 -8.03 16.24
CA VAL A 236 -9.41 -8.11 17.66
C VAL A 236 -10.50 -7.54 18.55
N ALA A 237 -10.81 -8.24 19.64
CA ALA A 237 -11.75 -7.84 20.69
C ALA A 237 -13.18 -7.54 20.19
N ARG A 238 -13.56 -8.08 19.04
CA ARG A 238 -14.92 -8.03 18.47
C ARG A 238 -15.26 -9.36 17.85
N ASP A 239 -16.54 -9.72 17.87
CA ASP A 239 -17.01 -10.97 17.29
C ASP A 239 -17.23 -10.88 15.76
N LEU A 240 -17.47 -12.04 15.16
CA LEU A 240 -17.79 -12.15 13.74
C LEU A 240 -19.23 -11.72 13.42
N GLU A 241 -20.11 -11.52 14.40
CA GLU A 241 -21.46 -10.99 14.15
C GLU A 241 -21.36 -9.51 13.77
N PHE A 242 -20.54 -8.75 14.48
CA PHE A 242 -20.20 -7.36 14.15
C PHE A 242 -19.59 -7.23 12.74
N VAL A 243 -18.69 -8.14 12.36
CA VAL A 243 -18.10 -8.19 11.01
C VAL A 243 -19.18 -8.44 9.95
N ARG A 244 -20.07 -9.41 10.19
CA ARG A 244 -21.17 -9.74 9.25
C ARG A 244 -22.23 -8.64 9.14
N ALA A 245 -22.37 -7.80 10.16
CA ALA A 245 -23.26 -6.64 10.13
C ALA A 245 -22.72 -5.51 9.23
N HIS A 246 -21.42 -5.49 8.93
CA HIS A 246 -20.75 -4.45 8.14
C HIS A 246 -19.78 -5.05 7.09
N PRO A 247 -20.25 -5.91 6.18
CA PRO A 247 -19.41 -6.69 5.26
C PRO A 247 -18.61 -5.82 4.28
N GLU A 248 -19.13 -4.64 3.92
CA GLU A 248 -18.46 -3.63 3.10
C GLU A 248 -17.30 -2.95 3.82
N THR A 249 -17.32 -2.92 5.16
CA THR A 249 -16.29 -2.30 6.01
C THR A 249 -15.22 -3.32 6.41
N PHE A 250 -15.62 -4.54 6.75
CA PHE A 250 -14.71 -5.59 7.24
C PHE A 250 -14.42 -6.64 6.17
N TRP A 251 -14.21 -6.21 4.93
CA TRP A 251 -13.96 -7.09 3.79
C TRP A 251 -12.80 -8.05 4.05
N GLY A 252 -13.05 -9.34 3.79
CA GLY A 252 -12.08 -10.41 3.90
C GLY A 252 -11.68 -10.78 5.34
N VAL A 253 -12.30 -10.20 6.37
CA VAL A 253 -12.11 -10.64 7.76
C VAL A 253 -12.78 -12.00 7.93
N SER A 254 -11.98 -13.02 8.27
CA SER A 254 -12.40 -14.42 8.38
C SER A 254 -12.36 -14.95 9.80
N ALA A 255 -11.61 -14.29 10.69
CA ALA A 255 -11.34 -14.74 12.05
C ALA A 255 -11.53 -13.63 13.08
N SER A 256 -11.69 -14.03 14.34
CA SER A 256 -11.89 -13.16 15.50
C SER A 256 -11.08 -13.70 16.68
N VAL A 257 -10.38 -12.83 17.38
CA VAL A 257 -9.65 -13.17 18.62
C VAL A 257 -10.00 -12.20 19.74
N PRO A 258 -10.03 -12.65 21.01
CA PRO A 258 -10.40 -11.78 22.13
C PRO A 258 -9.34 -10.72 22.44
N GLU A 259 -8.07 -10.98 22.10
CA GLU A 259 -6.94 -10.11 22.40
C GLU A 259 -5.90 -10.13 21.27
N VAL A 260 -5.01 -9.14 21.27
CA VAL A 260 -3.91 -9.08 20.30
C VAL A 260 -3.02 -10.32 20.46
N PRO A 261 -2.74 -11.07 19.37
CA PRO A 261 -1.90 -12.26 19.41
C PRO A 261 -0.50 -12.01 19.99
N ALA A 262 0.15 -13.06 20.46
CA ALA A 262 1.53 -12.98 20.95
C ALA A 262 2.55 -12.96 19.80
N GLU A 263 2.19 -13.52 18.66
CA GLU A 263 2.99 -13.56 17.45
C GLU A 263 3.21 -12.14 16.88
N PRO A 264 4.39 -11.84 16.32
CA PRO A 264 4.65 -10.55 15.68
C PRO A 264 3.67 -10.25 14.54
N CYS A 265 3.04 -9.08 14.60
CA CYS A 265 2.17 -8.57 13.55
C CYS A 265 2.92 -7.53 12.71
N TYR A 266 2.77 -7.61 11.38
CA TYR A 266 3.43 -6.69 10.44
C TYR A 266 2.42 -5.89 9.61
N LYS A 267 1.13 -6.04 9.90
CA LYS A 267 0.05 -5.33 9.22
C LYS A 267 -1.20 -5.29 10.07
N ALA A 268 -1.62 -4.08 10.39
CA ALA A 268 -2.84 -3.81 11.12
C ALA A 268 -3.58 -2.62 10.51
N ASN A 269 -4.90 -2.64 10.66
CA ASN A 269 -5.80 -1.63 10.17
C ASN A 269 -6.87 -1.31 11.19
N VAL A 270 -7.24 -0.05 11.31
CA VAL A 270 -8.52 0.33 11.92
C VAL A 270 -9.52 0.49 10.79
N ARG A 271 -10.63 -0.23 10.85
CA ARG A 271 -11.74 -0.09 9.89
C ARG A 271 -12.97 0.41 10.60
N LEU A 272 -13.64 1.37 9.98
CA LEU A 272 -14.75 2.11 10.58
C LEU A 272 -16.00 1.99 9.72
N ALA A 273 -17.08 1.48 10.31
CA ALA A 273 -18.41 1.49 9.69
C ALA A 273 -19.02 2.89 9.83
N GLY A 274 -18.59 3.82 8.98
CA GLY A 274 -18.95 5.23 9.10
C GLY A 274 -18.51 6.07 7.92
N SER A 275 -18.57 7.40 8.08
CA SER A 275 -18.12 8.33 7.05
C SER A 275 -16.60 8.42 7.00
N PHE A 276 -16.06 8.77 5.83
CA PHE A 276 -14.63 9.08 5.69
C PHE A 276 -14.21 10.25 6.59
N ALA A 277 -15.07 11.27 6.77
CA ALA A 277 -14.81 12.38 7.69
C ALA A 277 -14.62 11.91 9.15
N ARG A 278 -15.45 10.98 9.64
CA ARG A 278 -15.24 10.39 10.97
C ARG A 278 -13.95 9.57 11.03
N CYS A 279 -13.56 8.94 9.93
CA CYS A 279 -12.30 8.22 9.83
C CYS A 279 -11.08 9.16 9.96
N GLU A 280 -11.15 10.35 9.37
CA GLU A 280 -10.12 11.40 9.52
C GLU A 280 -10.02 11.90 10.96
N GLU A 281 -11.16 12.17 11.60
CA GLU A 281 -11.22 12.57 13.01
C GLU A 281 -10.64 11.48 13.93
N LEU A 282 -11.04 10.22 13.71
CA LEU A 282 -10.56 9.08 14.49
C LEU A 282 -9.05 8.88 14.31
N ALA A 283 -8.52 9.00 13.10
CA ALA A 283 -7.07 8.92 12.87
C ALA A 283 -6.31 9.97 13.70
N ALA A 284 -6.81 11.22 13.75
CA ALA A 284 -6.21 12.30 14.55
C ALA A 284 -6.39 12.13 16.07
N GLU A 285 -7.47 11.48 16.51
CA GLU A 285 -7.66 11.06 17.91
C GLU A 285 -6.65 9.97 18.30
N LEU A 286 -6.50 8.96 17.44
CA LEU A 286 -5.60 7.83 17.67
C LEU A 286 -4.12 8.25 17.65
N ASP A 287 -3.72 9.14 16.73
CA ASP A 287 -2.34 9.65 16.67
C ASP A 287 -1.92 10.38 17.96
N ARG A 288 -2.86 11.14 18.57
CA ARG A 288 -2.63 11.79 19.87
C ARG A 288 -2.58 10.80 21.04
N ALA A 289 -3.29 9.69 20.96
CA ALA A 289 -3.43 8.72 22.04
C ALA A 289 -2.36 7.60 22.01
N CYS A 290 -1.81 7.31 20.82
CA CYS A 290 -0.89 6.19 20.58
C CYS A 290 0.48 6.72 20.09
N PRO A 291 1.39 7.14 20.99
CA PRO A 291 2.67 7.74 20.61
C PRO A 291 3.60 6.79 19.85
N ASP A 292 3.41 5.47 20.01
CA ASP A 292 4.24 4.44 19.37
C ASP A 292 3.71 3.98 17.99
N LEU A 293 2.60 4.55 17.51
CA LEU A 293 1.97 4.18 16.24
C LEU A 293 1.70 5.40 15.36
N ASP A 294 1.85 5.22 14.04
CA ASP A 294 1.37 6.15 13.02
C ASP A 294 0.05 5.65 12.41
N PHE A 295 -0.79 6.59 11.98
CA PHE A 295 -2.10 6.33 11.39
C PHE A 295 -2.22 7.05 10.04
N LEU A 296 -2.39 6.29 8.96
CA LEU A 296 -2.49 6.85 7.60
C LEU A 296 -3.78 6.44 6.90
N LEU A 297 -4.24 7.30 6.01
CA LEU A 297 -5.42 7.07 5.18
C LEU A 297 -4.96 6.71 3.75
N PRO A 298 -4.71 5.43 3.45
CA PRO A 298 -4.14 5.02 2.16
C PRO A 298 -5.14 5.15 1.00
N MET A 299 -6.43 5.32 1.30
CA MET A 299 -7.50 5.28 0.31
C MET A 299 -8.52 6.38 0.58
N PRO A 300 -8.40 7.54 -0.09
CA PRO A 300 -9.39 8.59 0.02
C PRO A 300 -10.81 8.07 -0.27
N GLY A 301 -11.75 8.41 0.60
CA GLY A 301 -13.15 7.98 0.51
C GLY A 301 -13.46 6.60 1.11
N THR A 302 -12.46 5.83 1.53
CA THR A 302 -12.65 4.54 2.21
C THR A 302 -12.34 4.71 3.70
N PRO A 303 -13.28 4.43 4.62
CA PRO A 303 -13.09 4.57 6.07
C PRO A 303 -12.19 3.44 6.63
N HIS A 304 -10.90 3.53 6.27
CA HIS A 304 -9.84 2.56 6.54
C HIS A 304 -8.56 3.31 6.87
N ILE A 305 -7.94 2.92 7.99
CA ILE A 305 -6.72 3.52 8.51
C ILE A 305 -5.64 2.42 8.56
N ASP A 306 -4.52 2.65 7.90
CA ASP A 306 -3.32 1.84 8.09
C ASP A 306 -2.67 2.20 9.42
N VAL A 307 -2.30 1.17 10.20
CA VAL A 307 -1.58 1.30 11.46
C VAL A 307 -0.15 0.85 11.25
N MET A 308 0.82 1.71 11.56
CA MET A 308 2.25 1.40 11.44
C MET A 308 2.99 1.68 12.74
N PRO A 309 4.16 1.05 12.96
CA PRO A 309 5.08 1.50 13.99
C PRO A 309 5.48 2.97 13.76
N ARG A 310 5.63 3.75 14.84
CA ARG A 310 6.02 5.16 14.76
C ARG A 310 7.32 5.34 13.96
N GLY A 311 7.29 6.23 12.97
CA GLY A 311 8.42 6.59 12.13
C GLY A 311 8.78 5.53 11.08
N VAL A 312 7.94 4.52 10.87
CA VAL A 312 8.17 3.46 9.89
C VAL A 312 7.15 3.59 8.76
N GLY A 313 7.64 4.05 7.61
CA GLY A 313 6.87 4.22 6.39
C GLY A 313 7.52 3.58 5.17
N LYS A 314 6.96 3.86 3.99
CA LYS A 314 7.49 3.39 2.70
C LYS A 314 8.93 3.84 2.45
N ASP A 315 9.29 5.02 2.93
CA ASP A 315 10.66 5.57 2.94
C ASP A 315 11.64 4.68 3.70
N HIS A 316 11.28 4.16 4.88
CA HIS A 316 12.14 3.23 5.63
C HIS A 316 12.52 1.98 4.80
N GLY A 317 11.54 1.36 4.15
CA GLY A 317 11.81 0.20 3.27
C GLY A 317 12.57 0.58 2.00
N GLY A 318 12.35 1.79 1.49
CA GLY A 318 13.13 2.37 0.40
C GLY A 318 14.61 2.52 0.76
N ASP A 319 14.90 3.11 1.93
CA ASP A 319 16.26 3.37 2.42
C ASP A 319 17.00 2.07 2.66
N PHE A 320 16.33 1.10 3.29
CA PHE A 320 16.89 -0.23 3.48
C PHE A 320 17.33 -0.85 2.13
N LEU A 321 16.48 -0.79 1.10
CA LEU A 321 16.83 -1.31 -0.22
C LEU A 321 17.94 -0.50 -0.90
N MET A 322 17.85 0.84 -0.85
CA MET A 322 18.84 1.73 -1.45
C MET A 322 20.24 1.45 -0.88
N GLU A 323 20.36 1.40 0.45
CA GLU A 323 21.61 1.10 1.15
C GLU A 323 22.12 -0.30 0.82
N ARG A 324 21.22 -1.31 0.85
CA ARG A 324 21.57 -2.71 0.54
C ARG A 324 22.09 -2.88 -0.89
N LEU A 325 21.65 -2.02 -1.81
CA LEU A 325 22.05 -2.00 -3.22
C LEU A 325 23.26 -1.07 -3.50
N GLY A 326 23.77 -0.36 -2.48
CA GLY A 326 24.89 0.58 -2.64
C GLY A 326 24.56 1.77 -3.54
N LEU A 327 23.32 2.25 -3.46
CA LEU A 327 22.80 3.38 -4.22
C LEU A 327 22.77 4.65 -3.36
N VAL A 328 22.70 5.80 -4.03
CA VAL A 328 22.49 7.10 -3.40
C VAL A 328 21.08 7.64 -3.72
N PRO A 329 20.53 8.60 -2.94
CA PRO A 329 19.18 9.12 -3.15
C PRO A 329 18.91 9.65 -4.57
N GLU A 330 19.92 10.22 -5.23
CA GLU A 330 19.83 10.73 -6.61
C GLU A 330 19.62 9.63 -7.66
N GLU A 331 19.96 8.37 -7.34
CA GLU A 331 19.73 7.19 -8.19
C GLU A 331 18.36 6.54 -7.95
N VAL A 332 17.56 7.07 -7.01
CA VAL A 332 16.23 6.57 -6.67
C VAL A 332 15.15 7.46 -7.27
N CYS A 333 14.18 6.86 -7.94
CA CYS A 333 12.94 7.51 -8.40
C CYS A 333 11.76 6.89 -7.65
N CYS A 334 10.84 7.72 -7.16
CA CYS A 334 9.63 7.23 -6.51
C CYS A 334 8.34 7.78 -7.13
N PHE A 335 7.30 6.95 -7.15
CA PHE A 335 5.96 7.29 -7.67
C PHE A 335 4.91 7.05 -6.58
N GLY A 336 3.95 7.98 -6.43
CA GLY A 336 2.86 7.85 -5.46
C GLY A 336 1.65 8.72 -5.77
N ASP A 337 0.56 8.47 -5.04
CA ASP A 337 -0.73 9.17 -5.20
C ASP A 337 -1.42 9.56 -3.88
N ALA A 338 -1.12 8.91 -2.76
CA ALA A 338 -1.87 9.04 -1.51
C ALA A 338 -0.99 9.38 -0.29
N ASP A 339 -1.62 9.56 0.88
CA ASP A 339 -0.94 10.04 2.10
C ASP A 339 0.18 9.13 2.59
N ASN A 340 0.09 7.82 2.34
CA ASN A 340 1.15 6.85 2.65
C ASN A 340 2.38 6.95 1.76
N ASP A 341 2.33 7.76 0.70
CA ASP A 341 3.50 8.08 -0.14
C ASP A 341 4.19 9.36 0.30
N LEU A 342 3.59 10.20 1.14
CA LEU A 342 4.13 11.52 1.47
C LEU A 342 5.53 11.47 2.08
N ALA A 343 5.79 10.50 2.97
CA ALA A 343 7.12 10.32 3.55
C ALA A 343 8.14 9.96 2.46
N LEU A 344 7.80 8.99 1.59
CA LEU A 344 8.61 8.55 0.46
C LEU A 344 8.94 9.69 -0.51
N LEU A 345 7.93 10.47 -0.89
CA LEU A 345 8.06 11.55 -1.88
C LEU A 345 8.81 12.77 -1.34
N ARG A 346 8.78 13.03 -0.02
CA ARG A 346 9.63 14.04 0.64
C ARG A 346 11.07 13.59 0.76
N HIS A 347 11.28 12.28 0.91
CA HIS A 347 12.58 11.70 1.17
C HIS A 347 13.49 11.72 -0.06
N TYR A 348 12.98 11.30 -1.23
CA TYR A 348 13.81 11.17 -2.43
C TYR A 348 13.72 12.39 -3.36
N PRO A 349 14.86 12.84 -3.94
CA PRO A 349 14.88 14.02 -4.82
C PRO A 349 14.16 13.80 -6.15
N ASN A 350 14.08 12.55 -6.64
CA ASN A 350 13.33 12.23 -7.86
C ASN A 350 11.95 11.65 -7.52
N SER A 351 11.13 12.46 -6.84
CA SER A 351 9.76 12.11 -6.49
C SER A 351 8.76 12.55 -7.57
N VAL A 352 7.83 11.67 -7.91
CA VAL A 352 6.89 11.84 -9.02
C VAL A 352 5.46 11.56 -8.55
N ALA A 353 4.56 12.52 -8.75
CA ALA A 353 3.12 12.31 -8.51
C ALA A 353 2.39 12.03 -9.83
N VAL A 354 1.46 11.07 -9.82
CA VAL A 354 0.48 10.89 -10.90
C VAL A 354 -0.60 11.97 -10.83
N ALA A 355 -1.20 12.35 -11.96
CA ALA A 355 -2.15 13.46 -12.00
C ALA A 355 -3.42 13.26 -11.14
N ASN A 356 -3.79 12.02 -10.85
CA ASN A 356 -4.93 11.67 -9.99
C ASN A 356 -4.60 11.61 -8.49
N ALA A 357 -3.37 11.97 -8.11
CA ALA A 357 -2.94 12.00 -6.71
C ALA A 357 -3.70 13.04 -5.89
N VAL A 358 -3.75 12.84 -4.57
CA VAL A 358 -4.32 13.82 -3.64
C VAL A 358 -3.53 15.14 -3.67
N PRO A 359 -4.16 16.29 -3.35
CA PRO A 359 -3.50 17.59 -3.42
C PRO A 359 -2.20 17.71 -2.61
N SER A 360 -2.12 17.07 -1.44
CA SER A 360 -0.93 17.04 -0.59
C SER A 360 0.25 16.37 -1.30
N VAL A 361 0.01 15.28 -2.03
CA VAL A 361 1.00 14.55 -2.82
C VAL A 361 1.46 15.35 -4.03
N LEU A 362 0.51 15.93 -4.79
CA LEU A 362 0.84 16.79 -5.93
C LEU A 362 1.71 17.99 -5.55
N ALA A 363 1.49 18.56 -4.36
CA ALA A 363 2.27 19.67 -3.82
C ALA A 363 3.66 19.25 -3.31
N THR A 364 3.82 17.97 -2.96
CA THR A 364 5.06 17.42 -2.37
C THR A 364 6.03 16.92 -3.44
N ALA A 365 5.54 16.22 -4.47
CA ALA A 365 6.39 15.62 -5.48
C ALA A 365 7.10 16.67 -6.35
N ARG A 366 8.36 16.39 -6.68
CA ARG A 366 9.17 17.27 -7.53
C ARG A 366 8.66 17.30 -8.97
N TRP A 367 8.22 16.15 -9.47
CA TRP A 367 7.76 15.96 -10.84
C TRP A 367 6.31 15.50 -10.87
N ARG A 368 5.65 15.73 -12.01
CA ARG A 368 4.28 15.29 -12.25
C ARG A 368 4.18 14.63 -13.61
N ILE A 369 3.44 13.53 -13.67
CA ILE A 369 3.12 12.83 -14.91
C ILE A 369 1.60 12.77 -15.09
N GLY A 370 1.15 12.18 -16.20
CA GLY A 370 -0.28 11.98 -16.47
C GLY A 370 -0.97 11.09 -15.42
N PRO A 371 -2.29 10.88 -15.57
CA PRO A 371 -3.04 10.03 -14.65
C PRO A 371 -2.67 8.55 -14.81
N ALA A 372 -2.84 7.77 -13.75
CA ALA A 372 -2.58 6.34 -13.72
C ALA A 372 -3.41 5.55 -14.75
N CYS A 373 -4.66 5.98 -15.03
CA CYS A 373 -5.55 5.34 -16.01
C CYS A 373 -5.04 5.34 -17.47
N GLU A 374 -3.99 6.13 -17.77
CA GLU A 374 -3.33 6.24 -19.07
C GLU A 374 -1.98 5.50 -19.17
N ASP A 375 -1.66 4.65 -18.19
CA ASP A 375 -0.37 3.97 -18.04
C ASP A 375 0.81 4.96 -17.92
N SER A 376 0.60 6.10 -17.24
CA SER A 376 1.61 7.16 -17.16
C SER A 376 2.90 6.70 -16.47
N VAL A 377 2.81 5.88 -15.41
CA VAL A 377 3.99 5.27 -14.78
C VAL A 377 4.69 4.30 -15.73
N ALA A 378 3.97 3.54 -16.55
CA ALA A 378 4.59 2.66 -17.54
C ALA A 378 5.40 3.44 -18.59
N ARG A 379 4.85 4.57 -19.09
CA ARG A 379 5.57 5.48 -20.00
C ARG A 379 6.83 6.06 -19.33
N ALA A 380 6.73 6.43 -18.05
CA ALA A 380 7.89 6.90 -17.29
C ALA A 380 8.95 5.80 -17.12
N LEU A 381 8.56 4.55 -16.87
CA LEU A 381 9.46 3.40 -16.80
C LEU A 381 10.15 3.10 -18.14
N GLU A 382 9.44 3.27 -19.26
CA GLU A 382 10.01 3.13 -20.60
C GLU A 382 11.10 4.18 -20.87
N ASP A 383 10.85 5.45 -20.50
CA ASP A 383 11.82 6.54 -20.58
C ASP A 383 13.01 6.32 -19.64
N ILE A 384 12.76 5.93 -18.39
CA ILE A 384 13.82 5.55 -17.43
C ILE A 384 14.74 4.46 -18.01
N ALA A 385 14.16 3.43 -18.64
CA ALA A 385 14.95 2.35 -19.25
C ALA A 385 15.84 2.85 -20.40
N GLU A 386 15.30 3.73 -21.26
CA GLU A 386 16.04 4.32 -22.37
C GLU A 386 17.14 5.26 -21.85
N ALA A 387 16.81 6.16 -20.93
CA ALA A 387 17.71 7.13 -20.34
C ALA A 387 18.88 6.46 -19.59
N THR A 388 18.60 5.40 -18.83
CA THR A 388 19.63 4.60 -18.14
C THR A 388 20.59 3.98 -19.14
N THR A 389 20.09 3.39 -20.23
CA THR A 389 20.93 2.82 -21.30
C THR A 389 21.78 3.89 -21.98
N ALA A 390 21.27 5.11 -22.10
CA ALA A 390 21.94 6.24 -22.71
C ALA A 390 22.82 7.06 -21.72
N GLY A 391 22.93 6.66 -20.44
CA GLY A 391 23.74 7.36 -19.44
C GLY A 391 23.23 8.77 -19.10
N ARG A 392 21.91 9.00 -19.13
CA ARG A 392 21.27 10.30 -18.88
C ARG A 392 20.07 10.18 -17.93
N MET A 393 19.60 11.31 -17.41
CA MET A 393 18.34 11.38 -16.66
C MET A 393 17.12 11.25 -17.59
N PRO A 394 15.97 10.75 -17.10
CA PRO A 394 14.73 10.64 -17.87
C PRO A 394 14.23 11.99 -18.38
N SER A 395 13.63 12.02 -19.57
CA SER A 395 13.18 13.25 -20.22
C SER A 395 12.05 13.97 -19.49
N PHE A 396 11.22 13.24 -18.73
CA PHE A 396 10.16 13.85 -17.92
C PHE A 396 10.67 14.52 -16.63
N MET A 397 11.96 14.41 -16.32
CA MET A 397 12.63 15.04 -15.18
C MET A 397 13.49 16.25 -15.59
N ALA A 398 13.09 16.95 -16.67
CA ALA A 398 13.82 18.06 -17.25
C ALA A 398 13.15 19.42 -16.97
#